data_AF-A0A7X0G5S2-F1
#
_entry.id   AF-A0A7X0G5S2-F1
#
_cell.length_a   1.000
_cell.length_b   1.000
_cell.length_c   1.000
_cell.angle_alpha   90.00
_cell.angle_beta   90.00
_cell.angle_gamma   90.00
#
_symmetry.space_group_name_H-M   'P 1'
#
loop_
_entity.id
_entity.type
_entity.pdbx_description
1 polymer ?
#
loop_
_entity_poly.entity_id
_entity_poly.type
_entity_poly.pdbx_seq_one_letter_code
_entity_poly.pdbx_strand_id
1 'polypeptide(L)'
;MVIVVEDREEIAVVLDYSGRGLTKVPDRAFLFPDVHVDTVEGRHRRGLSRIKSVTVRLPLSVRQMDATSGGAITVTGPADWVHLDGRKGIKIEELTFGALTSRFGPIDVGRATGKVHLYTHGGKATLRADNPTQLLISTGGGDVEVSGQWDEDALDIREEGGKVTLRKG
;
A
#
# COMPACT_ATOMS: atom_id res chain seq x y z
N MET A 1 1.06 -3.30 11.60
CA MET A 1 0.61 -4.69 11.39
C MET A 1 0.71 -4.97 9.90
N VAL A 2 1.38 -6.05 9.49
CA VAL A 2 1.42 -6.55 8.11
C VAL A 2 0.80 -7.95 8.15
N ILE A 3 0.03 -8.37 7.17
CA ILE A 3 -0.54 -9.70 7.04
C ILE A 3 -0.31 -10.08 5.59
N VAL A 4 0.27 -11.24 5.34
CA VAL A 4 0.56 -11.78 4.01
C VAL A 4 -0.10 -13.16 3.96
N VAL A 5 -0.79 -13.50 2.87
CA VAL A 5 -1.50 -14.78 2.72
C VAL A 5 -0.98 -15.48 1.47
N GLU A 6 -0.51 -16.71 1.63
CA GLU A 6 -0.01 -17.59 0.56
C GLU A 6 -0.81 -18.91 0.58
N ASP A 7 -1.33 -19.36 -0.57
CA ASP A 7 -1.99 -20.67 -0.75
C ASP A 7 -3.00 -21.13 0.34
N ARG A 8 -3.83 -20.19 0.81
CA ARG A 8 -4.85 -20.37 1.88
C ARG A 8 -4.28 -20.55 3.29
N GLU A 9 -2.98 -20.37 3.48
CA GLU A 9 -2.38 -20.14 4.79
C GLU A 9 -2.28 -18.63 5.03
N GLU A 10 -3.09 -18.14 5.98
CA GLU A 10 -3.00 -16.76 6.45
C GLU A 10 -1.75 -16.58 7.31
N ILE A 11 -0.86 -15.67 6.93
CA ILE A 11 0.39 -15.41 7.63
C ILE A 11 0.43 -13.95 8.08
N ALA A 12 -0.01 -13.73 9.31
CA ALA A 12 -0.01 -12.40 9.91
C ALA A 12 1.40 -12.01 10.41
N VAL A 13 2.10 -11.14 9.68
CA VAL A 13 3.32 -10.45 10.15
C VAL A 13 2.95 -9.23 11.02
N VAL A 14 2.44 -9.49 12.23
CA VAL A 14 2.03 -8.41 13.13
C VAL A 14 3.24 -7.65 13.67
N LEU A 15 3.61 -6.55 13.02
CA LEU A 15 4.48 -5.54 13.59
C LEU A 15 3.65 -4.66 14.55
N ASP A 16 3.52 -5.07 15.81
CA ASP A 16 3.01 -4.24 16.91
C ASP A 16 4.18 -3.62 17.69
N TYR A 17 4.28 -2.29 17.60
CA TYR A 17 5.26 -1.48 18.33
C TYR A 17 4.51 -0.54 19.27
N SER A 18 3.93 -1.10 20.34
CA SER A 18 3.24 -0.36 21.40
C SER A 18 4.16 0.44 22.34
N GLY A 19 5.35 0.86 21.86
CA GLY A 19 6.31 1.65 22.64
C GLY A 19 7.04 0.88 23.76
N ARG A 20 6.88 -0.45 23.86
CA ARG A 20 7.62 -1.34 24.79
C ARG A 20 8.69 -2.21 24.11
N GLY A 21 9.06 -1.91 22.86
CA GLY A 21 9.84 -2.80 22.00
C GLY A 21 8.95 -3.80 21.25
N LEU A 22 9.53 -4.62 20.37
CA LEU A 22 8.85 -5.76 19.72
C LEU A 22 8.35 -6.72 20.80
N THR A 23 7.14 -6.50 21.32
CA THR A 23 6.69 -7.25 22.50
C THR A 23 6.12 -8.62 22.18
N LYS A 24 5.87 -8.95 20.90
CA LYS A 24 5.59 -10.30 20.42
C LYS A 24 5.49 -10.29 18.90
N VAL A 25 6.50 -10.85 18.25
CA VAL A 25 6.27 -11.54 16.99
C VAL A 25 5.44 -12.77 17.37
N PRO A 26 4.22 -13.00 16.83
CA PRO A 26 3.49 -14.22 17.12
C PRO A 26 4.40 -15.42 16.84
N ASP A 27 4.31 -16.49 17.64
CA ASP A 27 5.19 -17.68 17.53
C ASP A 27 5.15 -18.36 16.13
N ARG A 28 4.31 -17.85 15.23
CA ARG A 28 4.16 -18.22 13.82
C ARG A 28 4.31 -17.03 12.84
N ALA A 29 5.12 -16.02 13.14
CA ALA A 29 5.62 -15.19 12.05
C ALA A 29 6.64 -16.02 11.28
N PHE A 30 6.16 -16.71 10.26
CA PHE A 30 7.03 -17.20 9.21
C PHE A 30 7.60 -15.96 8.53
N LEU A 31 8.82 -15.59 8.94
CA LEU A 31 9.69 -14.76 8.12
C LEU A 31 9.99 -15.63 6.91
N PHE A 32 9.14 -15.51 5.88
CA PHE A 32 9.50 -16.06 4.59
C PHE A 32 10.87 -15.51 4.21
N PRO A 33 11.72 -16.33 3.57
CA PRO A 33 13.05 -15.91 3.14
C PRO A 33 13.04 -14.62 2.30
N ASP A 34 11.89 -14.24 1.73
CA ASP A 34 11.76 -13.09 0.84
C ASP A 34 11.03 -11.87 1.45
N VAL A 35 10.34 -11.98 2.59
CA VAL A 35 9.68 -10.83 3.24
C VAL A 35 10.71 -10.07 4.10
N HIS A 36 11.31 -9.05 3.48
CA HIS A 36 12.34 -8.22 4.12
C HIS A 36 11.75 -6.94 4.73
N VAL A 37 11.64 -6.90 6.07
CA VAL A 37 11.19 -5.71 6.80
C VAL A 37 12.39 -4.85 7.21
N ASP A 38 12.69 -3.80 6.44
CA ASP A 38 13.68 -2.79 6.81
C ASP A 38 13.05 -1.71 7.70
N THR A 39 13.25 -1.80 9.02
CA THR A 39 12.91 -0.70 9.93
C THR A 39 14.09 0.25 10.11
N VAL A 40 14.00 1.47 9.56
CA VAL A 40 14.96 2.53 9.93
C VAL A 40 14.52 3.15 11.25
N GLU A 41 15.22 2.83 12.34
CA GLU A 41 14.96 3.41 13.66
C GLU A 41 15.15 4.94 13.64
N GLY A 42 14.09 5.68 13.99
CA GLY A 42 14.23 7.04 14.50
C GLY A 42 14.63 6.99 15.98
N ARG A 43 15.60 7.82 16.42
CA ARG A 43 16.06 7.89 17.81
C ARG A 43 14.92 7.78 18.84
N HIS A 44 15.06 6.84 19.76
CA HIS A 44 14.22 6.70 20.95
C HIS A 44 14.29 7.95 21.84
N ARG A 45 13.20 8.70 21.95
CA ARG A 45 12.95 9.60 23.09
C ARG A 45 11.56 9.29 23.63
N ARG A 46 11.50 8.84 24.89
CA ARG A 46 10.30 8.65 25.74
C ARG A 46 9.04 8.20 24.96
N GLY A 47 8.89 6.88 24.77
CA GLY A 47 7.60 6.26 24.41
C GLY A 47 7.14 6.39 22.94
N LEU A 48 7.95 6.98 22.05
CA LEU A 48 7.61 7.13 20.64
C LEU A 48 8.62 6.39 19.75
N SER A 49 8.34 5.12 19.43
CA SER A 49 9.00 4.43 18.33
C SER A 49 8.51 5.01 17.01
N ARG A 50 9.38 5.70 16.26
CA ARG A 50 9.04 6.24 14.93
C ARG A 50 9.49 5.25 13.86
N ILE A 51 8.60 4.34 13.45
CA ILE A 51 8.79 3.59 12.20
C ILE A 51 8.85 4.62 11.06
N LYS A 52 9.99 4.67 10.37
CA LYS A 52 10.19 5.57 9.23
C LYS A 52 9.59 4.95 7.96
N SER A 53 9.91 3.69 7.71
CA SER A 53 9.47 2.93 6.54
C SER A 53 9.36 1.45 6.89
N VAL A 54 8.55 0.74 6.12
CA VAL A 54 8.47 -0.72 6.03
C VAL A 54 8.58 -1.04 4.55
N THR A 55 9.61 -1.80 4.17
CA THR A 55 9.68 -2.42 2.84
C THR A 55 9.13 -3.83 2.95
N VAL A 56 8.45 -4.31 1.92
CA VAL A 56 8.00 -5.69 1.78
C VAL A 56 8.32 -6.12 0.36
N ARG A 57 9.04 -7.23 0.23
CA ARG A 57 9.26 -7.88 -1.07
C ARG A 57 8.38 -9.11 -1.13
N LEU A 58 7.55 -9.21 -2.18
CA LEU A 58 6.59 -10.29 -2.35
C LEU A 58 7.12 -11.29 -3.38
N PRO A 59 7.15 -12.60 -3.07
CA PRO A 59 7.35 -13.62 -4.09
C PRO A 59 6.13 -13.70 -5.03
N LEU A 60 6.33 -14.32 -6.20
CA LEU A 60 5.29 -14.47 -7.23
C LEU A 60 4.03 -15.23 -6.77
N SER A 61 4.12 -15.95 -5.65
CA SER A 61 3.05 -16.78 -5.09
C SER A 61 2.09 -16.04 -4.15
N VAL A 62 2.36 -14.77 -3.82
CA VAL A 62 1.51 -14.02 -2.88
C VAL A 62 0.18 -13.64 -3.51
N ARG A 63 -0.91 -14.13 -2.93
CA ARG A 63 -2.27 -13.78 -3.37
C ARG A 63 -2.85 -12.60 -2.63
N GLN A 64 -2.52 -12.43 -1.35
CA GLN A 64 -3.09 -11.31 -0.58
C GLN A 64 -2.08 -10.71 0.40
N MET A 65 -2.09 -9.39 0.53
CA MET A 65 -1.34 -8.65 1.53
C MET A 65 -2.19 -7.54 2.15
N ASP A 66 -2.28 -7.47 3.46
CA ASP A 66 -2.83 -6.34 4.22
C ASP A 66 -1.72 -5.69 5.03
N ALA A 67 -1.51 -4.36 4.94
CA ALA A 67 -0.51 -3.69 5.76
C ALA A 67 -0.95 -2.32 6.25
N THR A 68 -0.75 -2.08 7.53
CA THR A 68 -0.99 -0.78 8.18
C THR A 68 0.29 -0.32 8.88
N SER A 69 0.71 0.92 8.59
CA SER A 69 1.92 1.52 9.16
C SER A 69 1.75 2.99 9.48
N GLY A 70 2.32 3.40 10.63
CA GLY A 70 2.56 4.82 10.94
C GLY A 70 3.73 5.42 10.13
N GLY A 71 4.51 4.58 9.45
CA GLY A 71 5.59 4.94 8.54
C GLY A 71 5.16 4.91 7.06
N ALA A 72 6.12 5.04 6.16
CA ALA A 72 5.90 4.74 4.74
C ALA A 72 5.86 3.22 4.50
N ILE A 73 5.11 2.76 3.52
CA ILE A 73 5.05 1.36 3.09
C ILE A 73 5.57 1.29 1.66
N THR A 74 6.54 0.41 1.40
CA THR A 74 7.03 0.10 0.06
C THR A 74 6.81 -1.37 -0.23
N VAL A 75 6.12 -1.69 -1.32
CA VAL A 75 5.90 -3.07 -1.78
C VAL A 75 6.59 -3.26 -3.14
N THR A 76 7.41 -4.30 -3.25
CA THR A 76 8.08 -4.70 -4.49
C THR A 76 7.72 -6.14 -4.82
N GLY A 77 7.40 -6.41 -6.09
CA GLY A 77 6.90 -7.71 -6.54
C GLY A 77 5.37 -7.75 -6.67
N PRO A 78 4.83 -8.70 -7.45
CA PRO A 78 3.41 -8.78 -7.73
C PRO A 78 2.64 -9.38 -6.54
N ALA A 79 1.39 -8.93 -6.38
CA ALA A 79 0.39 -9.58 -5.54
C ALA A 79 -0.95 -9.55 -6.25
N ASP A 80 -1.74 -10.61 -6.08
CA ASP A 80 -3.10 -10.63 -6.62
C ASP A 80 -3.93 -9.53 -5.94
N TRP A 81 -3.97 -9.49 -4.61
CA TRP A 81 -4.70 -8.49 -3.82
C TRP A 81 -3.80 -7.80 -2.80
N VAL A 82 -3.79 -6.46 -2.76
CA VAL A 82 -3.17 -5.73 -1.65
C VAL A 82 -4.14 -4.75 -1.00
N HIS A 83 -4.04 -4.59 0.31
CA HIS A 83 -4.72 -3.55 1.06
C HIS A 83 -3.73 -2.83 1.96
N LEU A 84 -3.44 -1.57 1.64
CA LEU A 84 -2.39 -0.81 2.33
C LEU A 84 -2.98 0.46 2.96
N ASP A 85 -2.74 0.65 4.25
CA ASP A 85 -3.06 1.86 5.02
C ASP A 85 -1.77 2.48 5.58
N GLY A 86 -1.25 3.46 4.85
CA GLY A 86 -0.02 4.16 5.19
C GLY A 86 -0.27 5.58 5.67
N ARG A 87 0.26 5.97 6.84
CA ARG A 87 0.18 7.38 7.28
C ARG A 87 1.18 8.30 6.56
N LYS A 88 2.39 7.83 6.24
CA LYS A 88 3.45 8.66 5.63
C LYS A 88 3.69 8.39 4.15
N GLY A 89 2.97 7.42 3.58
CA GLY A 89 2.91 7.18 2.15
C GLY A 89 2.97 5.70 1.81
N ILE A 90 2.61 5.40 0.58
CA ILE A 90 2.60 4.06 -0.01
C ILE A 90 3.35 4.15 -1.34
N LYS A 91 4.25 3.21 -1.59
CA LYS A 91 4.84 3.01 -2.91
C LYS A 91 4.69 1.56 -3.31
N ILE A 92 4.16 1.32 -4.50
CA ILE A 92 4.04 -0.01 -5.08
C ILE A 92 4.46 0.04 -6.55
N GLU A 93 5.30 -0.90 -6.96
CA GLU A 93 5.83 -0.93 -8.33
C GLU A 93 4.79 -1.41 -9.34
N GLU A 94 4.07 -2.48 -9.01
CA GLU A 94 3.03 -3.06 -9.85
C GLU A 94 1.86 -3.56 -9.00
N LEU A 95 0.64 -3.27 -9.46
CA LEU A 95 -0.59 -3.61 -8.76
C LEU A 95 -1.61 -4.20 -9.74
N THR A 96 -1.99 -5.46 -9.51
CA THR A 96 -3.03 -6.12 -10.30
C THR A 96 -4.40 -5.95 -9.65
N PHE A 97 -4.60 -6.35 -8.39
CA PHE A 97 -5.83 -6.02 -7.65
C PHE A 97 -5.48 -5.44 -6.26
N GLY A 98 -6.25 -4.45 -5.80
CA GLY A 98 -6.05 -3.96 -4.43
C GLY A 98 -6.76 -2.66 -4.09
N ALA A 99 -6.74 -2.35 -2.79
CA ALA A 99 -7.25 -1.14 -2.18
C ALA A 99 -6.13 -0.37 -1.47
N LEU A 100 -5.84 0.85 -1.92
CA LEU A 100 -4.81 1.69 -1.33
C LEU A 100 -5.46 2.86 -0.62
N THR A 101 -5.18 3.02 0.67
CA THR A 101 -5.62 4.18 1.46
C THR A 101 -4.43 4.88 2.08
N SER A 102 -4.37 6.20 1.92
CA SER A 102 -3.41 7.03 2.66
C SER A 102 -4.08 8.22 3.29
N ARG A 103 -3.74 8.47 4.55
CA ARG A 103 -4.32 9.58 5.31
C ARG A 103 -3.60 10.91 5.08
N PHE A 104 -2.28 10.88 4.96
CA PHE A 104 -1.46 12.10 4.88
C PHE A 104 -0.28 12.01 3.93
N GLY A 105 0.22 10.81 3.66
CA GLY A 105 1.38 10.60 2.79
C GLY A 105 1.01 10.36 1.34
N PRO A 106 1.97 10.47 0.41
CA PRO A 106 1.68 10.22 -0.98
C PRO A 106 1.42 8.73 -1.27
N ILE A 107 0.64 8.43 -2.30
CA ILE A 107 0.52 7.08 -2.86
C ILE A 107 1.17 7.09 -4.24
N ASP A 108 2.09 6.17 -4.52
CA ASP A 108 2.73 6.04 -5.83
C ASP A 108 2.58 4.60 -6.35
N VAL A 109 1.84 4.45 -7.45
CA VAL A 109 1.58 3.17 -8.14
C VAL A 109 2.25 3.20 -9.51
N GLY A 110 3.33 2.44 -9.66
CA GLY A 110 4.16 2.42 -10.86
C GLY A 110 3.48 1.81 -12.10
N ARG A 111 2.61 0.80 -11.91
CA ARG A 111 1.80 0.17 -12.96
C ARG A 111 0.54 -0.47 -12.35
N ALA A 112 -0.62 -0.22 -12.94
CA ALA A 112 -1.91 -0.78 -12.52
C ALA A 112 -2.60 -1.50 -13.69
N THR A 113 -2.84 -2.81 -13.57
CA THR A 113 -3.30 -3.67 -14.69
C THR A 113 -4.63 -4.40 -14.44
N GLY A 114 -5.16 -4.43 -13.21
CA GLY A 114 -6.43 -5.10 -12.90
C GLY A 114 -7.43 -4.19 -12.19
N LYS A 115 -8.00 -4.63 -11.06
CA LYS A 115 -8.99 -3.86 -10.28
C LYS A 115 -8.35 -3.14 -9.12
N VAL A 116 -8.17 -1.83 -9.26
CA VAL A 116 -7.56 -0.97 -8.24
C VAL A 116 -8.58 -0.01 -7.65
N HIS A 117 -8.64 0.05 -6.33
CA HIS A 117 -9.33 1.09 -5.59
C HIS A 117 -8.30 1.97 -4.89
N LEU A 118 -8.29 3.26 -5.22
CA LEU A 118 -7.40 4.24 -4.61
C LEU A 118 -8.21 5.27 -3.85
N TYR A 119 -7.90 5.46 -2.57
CA TYR A 119 -8.47 6.51 -1.75
C TYR A 119 -7.37 7.34 -1.06
N THR A 120 -7.47 8.66 -1.18
CA THR A 120 -6.59 9.58 -0.45
C THR A 120 -7.38 10.60 0.35
N HIS A 121 -7.08 10.72 1.65
CA HIS A 121 -7.67 11.76 2.47
C HIS A 121 -6.99 13.13 2.32
N GLY A 122 -5.73 13.18 1.88
CA GLY A 122 -4.96 14.43 1.91
C GLY A 122 -3.56 14.37 1.29
N GLY A 123 -3.00 13.17 1.09
CA GLY A 123 -1.73 13.03 0.36
C GLY A 123 -1.93 13.03 -1.16
N LYS A 124 -0.95 13.49 -1.92
CA LYS A 124 -0.99 13.37 -3.38
C LYS A 124 -0.87 11.90 -3.80
N ALA A 125 -1.66 11.45 -4.76
CA ALA A 125 -1.51 10.13 -5.35
C ALA A 125 -1.09 10.20 -6.83
N THR A 126 -0.22 9.30 -7.25
CA THR A 126 0.18 9.08 -8.65
C THR A 126 -0.08 7.62 -9.01
N LEU A 127 -0.73 7.40 -10.15
CA LEU A 127 -1.02 6.06 -10.67
C LEU A 127 -0.78 6.00 -12.17
N ARG A 128 -0.04 4.98 -12.62
CA ARG A 128 0.09 4.66 -14.04
C ARG A 128 -0.79 3.48 -14.40
N ALA A 129 -1.86 3.74 -15.13
CA ALA A 129 -2.80 2.76 -15.65
C ALA A 129 -2.23 2.08 -16.91
N ASP A 130 -2.35 0.76 -16.98
CA ASP A 130 -1.98 -0.03 -18.15
C ASP A 130 -3.09 -1.04 -18.46
N ASN A 131 -4.13 -0.54 -19.12
CA ASN A 131 -5.36 -1.24 -19.47
C ASN A 131 -5.97 -2.01 -18.27
N PRO A 132 -6.21 -1.31 -17.14
CA PRO A 132 -6.80 -1.92 -15.96
C PRO A 132 -8.23 -2.36 -16.24
N THR A 133 -8.65 -3.48 -15.65
CA THR A 133 -10.04 -3.93 -15.72
C THR A 133 -11.00 -2.97 -15.01
N GLN A 134 -10.55 -2.31 -13.94
CA GLN A 134 -11.33 -1.32 -13.21
C GLN A 134 -10.43 -0.44 -12.33
N LEU A 135 -10.67 0.86 -12.35
CA LEU A 135 -10.05 1.86 -11.48
C LEU A 135 -11.15 2.62 -10.75
N LEU A 136 -11.23 2.44 -9.44
CA LEU A 136 -12.04 3.24 -8.56
C LEU A 136 -11.14 4.25 -7.85
N ILE A 137 -11.38 5.54 -8.04
CA ILE A 137 -10.57 6.61 -7.46
C ILE A 137 -11.45 7.51 -6.64
N SER A 138 -11.09 7.69 -5.37
CA SER A 138 -11.83 8.55 -4.44
C SER A 138 -10.89 9.52 -3.73
N THR A 139 -11.29 10.77 -3.57
CA THR A 139 -10.48 11.80 -2.91
C THR A 139 -11.24 12.47 -1.76
N GLY A 140 -10.69 12.44 -0.55
CA GLY A 140 -11.19 13.18 0.61
C GLY A 140 -10.51 14.55 0.81
N GLY A 141 -9.45 14.86 0.04
CA GLY A 141 -8.68 16.09 0.19
C GLY A 141 -7.34 16.13 -0.57
N GLY A 142 -6.79 14.97 -0.95
CA GLY A 142 -5.56 14.89 -1.74
C GLY A 142 -5.82 14.82 -3.24
N ASP A 143 -4.92 15.40 -4.04
CA ASP A 143 -5.00 15.31 -5.50
C ASP A 143 -4.50 13.96 -6.02
N VAL A 144 -5.12 13.46 -7.08
CA VAL A 144 -4.74 12.21 -7.76
C VAL A 144 -4.37 12.51 -9.20
N GLU A 145 -3.22 12.02 -9.65
CA GLU A 145 -2.81 12.04 -11.05
C GLU A 145 -2.80 10.62 -11.61
N VAL A 146 -3.60 10.40 -12.65
CA VAL A 146 -3.66 9.14 -13.38
C VAL A 146 -3.08 9.35 -14.77
N SER A 147 -2.17 8.48 -15.18
CA SER A 147 -1.55 8.51 -16.52
C SER A 147 -1.53 7.13 -17.16
N GLY A 148 -1.48 7.04 -18.49
CA GLY A 148 -1.35 5.78 -19.21
C GLY A 148 -2.57 5.42 -20.05
N GLN A 149 -2.93 4.13 -20.10
CA GLN A 149 -3.95 3.58 -20.99
C GLN A 149 -5.07 2.91 -20.19
N TRP A 150 -6.31 3.10 -20.62
CA TRP A 150 -7.52 2.52 -20.02
C TRP A 150 -8.70 2.64 -20.97
N ASP A 151 -9.68 1.76 -20.78
CA ASP A 151 -11.01 1.90 -21.37
C ASP A 151 -11.88 2.83 -20.52
N GLU A 152 -12.80 3.57 -21.13
CA GLU A 152 -13.60 4.60 -20.42
C GLU A 152 -14.51 3.99 -19.35
N ASP A 153 -15.01 2.78 -19.58
CA ASP A 153 -15.84 1.99 -18.66
C ASP A 153 -15.04 1.42 -17.47
N ALA A 154 -13.71 1.42 -17.55
CA ALA A 154 -12.87 1.00 -16.44
C ALA A 154 -12.79 2.07 -15.33
N LEU A 155 -13.13 3.35 -15.58
CA LEU A 155 -12.96 4.43 -14.60
C LEU A 155 -14.24 4.75 -13.81
N ASP A 156 -14.13 4.74 -12.47
CA ASP A 156 -15.10 5.34 -11.54
C ASP A 156 -14.37 6.34 -10.64
N ILE A 157 -14.78 7.61 -10.67
CA ILE A 157 -14.10 8.72 -9.98
C ILE A 157 -15.06 9.45 -9.06
N ARG A 158 -14.63 9.68 -7.82
CA ARG A 158 -15.36 10.46 -6.81
C ARG A 158 -14.46 11.49 -6.16
N GLU A 159 -14.82 12.76 -6.32
CA GLU A 159 -14.10 13.90 -5.74
C GLU A 159 -14.91 14.48 -4.58
N GLU A 160 -14.44 14.31 -3.34
CA GLU A 160 -15.09 14.91 -2.16
C GLU A 160 -14.33 16.15 -1.64
N GLY A 161 -13.02 16.23 -1.89
CA GLY A 161 -12.21 17.37 -1.45
C GLY A 161 -10.87 17.59 -2.16
N GLY A 162 -10.45 16.67 -3.03
CA GLY A 162 -9.25 16.80 -3.86
C GLY A 162 -9.56 16.63 -5.33
N LYS A 163 -8.61 16.91 -6.22
CA LYS A 163 -8.81 16.86 -7.67
C LYS A 163 -8.18 15.61 -8.30
N VAL A 164 -8.88 14.99 -9.23
CA VAL A 164 -8.37 13.93 -10.10
C VAL A 164 -8.00 14.52 -11.46
N THR A 165 -6.76 14.31 -11.88
CA THR A 165 -6.25 14.71 -13.19
C THR A 165 -5.92 13.46 -13.99
N LEU A 166 -6.53 13.33 -15.18
CA LEU A 166 -6.34 12.20 -16.08
C LEU A 166 -5.47 12.59 -17.28
N ARG A 167 -4.51 11.75 -17.63
CA ARG A 167 -3.65 11.89 -18.83
C ARG A 167 -3.60 10.58 -19.61
N LYS A 168 -4.51 10.41 -20.56
CA LYS A 168 -4.57 9.24 -21.44
C LYS A 168 -3.48 9.34 -22.52
N GLY A 169 -2.77 8.24 -22.79
CA GLY A 169 -1.71 8.14 -23.80
C GLY A 169 -1.98 7.07 -24.85
#